data_AF-A0A7R7BUM1-F1
#
_entry.id   AF-A0A7R7BUM1-F1
#
_cell.length_a   1.000
_cell.length_b   1.000
_cell.length_c   1.000
_cell.angle_alpha   90.00
_cell.angle_beta   90.00
_cell.angle_gamma   90.00
#
_symmetry.space_group_name_H-M   'P 1'
#
loop_
_entity.id
_entity.type
_entity.pdbx_description
1 polymer ?
#
loop_
_entity_poly.entity_id
_entity_poly.type
_entity_poly.pdbx_seq_one_letter_code
_entity_poly.pdbx_strand_id
1 'polypeptide(L)'
;MTIREAEAQWQGSLKEGSGRLRLGSGVFEGAYSFPSRFENGPGTNPEELIAAAHAGCFSMALSAILGSGGHIPVRIHTVAKVHLGTSTAGPTLTRIDLETEAEVPGLAPPRGIPAPCPIGEGNMPRLPGFGGRG
;
A
#
# COMPACT_ATOMS: atom_id res chain seq x y z
N MET A 1 -18.50 12.92 -7.29
CA MET A 1 -17.33 12.08 -7.66
C MET A 1 -16.09 12.95 -7.56
N THR A 2 -15.06 12.49 -6.87
CA THR A 2 -13.80 13.23 -6.76
C THR A 2 -12.79 12.58 -7.69
N ILE A 3 -12.17 13.37 -8.57
CA ILE A 3 -11.10 12.92 -9.48
C ILE A 3 -9.75 13.36 -8.86
N ARG A 4 -8.78 12.45 -8.83
CA ARG A 4 -7.40 12.70 -8.41
C ARG A 4 -6.48 12.26 -9.54
N GLU A 5 -5.53 13.12 -9.88
CA GLU A 5 -4.66 12.91 -11.02
C GLU A 5 -3.20 12.81 -10.58
N ALA A 6 -2.41 12.09 -11.36
CA ALA A 6 -0.96 12.02 -11.30
C ALA A 6 -0.46 11.81 -12.73
N GLU A 7 0.73 12.29 -13.03
CA GLU A 7 1.33 12.23 -14.36
C GLU A 7 2.72 11.60 -14.33
N ALA A 8 3.13 11.06 -15.47
CA ALA A 8 4.43 10.48 -15.69
C ALA A 8 4.95 10.93 -17.06
N GLN A 9 6.22 11.31 -17.12
CA GLN A 9 6.91 11.57 -18.38
C GLN A 9 8.10 10.61 -18.52
N TRP A 10 8.34 10.09 -19.72
CA TRP A 10 9.49 9.25 -20.05
C TRP A 10 10.20 9.77 -21.30
N GLN A 11 11.53 9.73 -21.30
CA GLN A 11 12.37 10.16 -22.42
C GLN A 11 13.47 9.11 -22.68
N GLY A 12 13.67 8.76 -23.96
CA GLY A 12 14.71 7.83 -24.39
C GLY A 12 14.27 6.36 -24.43
N SER A 13 15.25 5.48 -24.60
CA SER A 13 15.05 4.02 -24.68
C SER A 13 14.63 3.44 -23.32
N LEU A 14 14.24 2.16 -23.26
CA LEU A 14 13.85 1.55 -21.98
C LEU A 14 15.01 1.49 -20.98
N LYS A 15 16.21 1.11 -21.41
CA LYS A 15 17.35 0.87 -20.51
C LYS A 15 18.12 2.12 -20.14
N GLU A 16 18.26 3.05 -21.09
CA GLU A 16 19.05 4.29 -20.92
C GLU A 16 18.17 5.53 -20.71
N GLY A 17 16.86 5.38 -20.91
CA GLY A 17 15.91 6.45 -20.69
C GLY A 17 15.71 6.75 -19.22
N SER A 18 15.03 7.87 -19.00
CA SER A 18 14.67 8.34 -17.67
C SER A 18 13.27 8.94 -17.71
N GLY A 19 12.63 8.95 -16.57
CA GLY A 19 11.33 9.54 -16.41
C GLY A 19 11.16 10.26 -15.09
N ARG A 20 10.02 10.94 -14.99
CA ARG A 20 9.62 11.72 -13.82
C ARG A 20 8.15 11.48 -13.54
N LEU A 21 7.83 11.19 -12.29
CA LEU A 21 6.49 10.99 -11.75
C LEU A 21 6.10 12.21 -10.95
N ARG A 22 4.85 12.67 -11.06
CA ARG A 22 4.33 13.81 -10.30
C ARG A 22 2.89 13.57 -9.85
N LEU A 23 2.60 13.83 -8.58
CA LEU A 23 1.22 13.82 -8.08
C LEU A 23 0.52 15.14 -8.40
N GLY A 24 -0.76 15.10 -8.73
CA GLY A 24 -1.56 16.31 -9.07
C GLY A 24 -1.71 17.29 -7.90
N SER A 25 -1.46 16.85 -6.66
CA SER A 25 -1.37 17.74 -5.49
C SER A 25 -0.08 18.56 -5.42
N GLY A 26 0.95 18.20 -6.20
CA GLY A 26 2.27 18.85 -6.18
C GLY A 26 3.15 18.46 -5.00
N VAL A 27 2.70 17.61 -4.08
CA VAL A 27 3.45 17.23 -2.87
C VAL A 27 4.60 16.27 -3.13
N PHE A 28 4.59 15.60 -4.28
CA PHE A 28 5.61 14.64 -4.67
C PHE A 28 5.94 14.78 -6.15
N GLU A 29 7.24 14.77 -6.41
CA GLU A 29 7.81 14.61 -7.73
C GLU A 29 9.09 13.78 -7.62
N GLY A 30 9.23 12.74 -8.44
CA GLY A 30 10.32 11.76 -8.31
C GLY A 30 10.83 11.28 -9.65
N ALA A 31 12.16 11.20 -9.80
CA ALA A 31 12.78 10.56 -10.96
C ALA A 31 12.62 9.04 -10.87
N TYR A 32 12.36 8.39 -12.00
CA TYR A 32 12.34 6.94 -12.12
C TYR A 32 13.07 6.51 -13.40
N SER A 33 13.63 5.31 -13.38
CA SER A 33 14.41 4.74 -14.47
C SER A 33 14.26 3.23 -14.49
N PHE A 34 14.83 2.56 -15.49
CA PHE A 34 14.89 1.10 -15.48
C PHE A 34 15.70 0.58 -14.27
N PRO A 35 16.90 1.11 -13.95
CA PRO A 35 17.62 0.71 -12.74
C PRO A 35 16.86 0.96 -11.44
N SER A 36 16.12 2.06 -11.29
CA SER A 36 15.37 2.31 -10.04
C SER A 36 14.14 1.42 -9.86
N ARG A 37 13.69 0.78 -10.95
CA ARG A 37 12.51 -0.09 -10.95
C ARG A 37 12.85 -1.57 -10.89
N PHE A 38 13.87 -2.01 -11.63
CA PHE A 38 14.20 -3.44 -11.79
C PHE A 38 15.51 -3.83 -11.13
N GLU A 39 16.29 -2.85 -10.67
CA GLU A 39 17.55 -3.03 -9.96
C GLU A 39 17.49 -2.22 -8.66
N ASN A 40 18.63 -2.05 -7.98
CA ASN A 40 18.73 -1.22 -6.78
C ASN A 40 19.32 0.16 -7.13
N GLY A 41 18.83 0.77 -8.21
CA GLY A 41 19.27 2.10 -8.65
C GLY A 41 18.58 3.24 -7.88
N PRO A 42 19.19 4.45 -7.84
CA PRO A 42 18.58 5.61 -7.18
C PRO A 42 17.34 6.10 -7.94
N GLY A 43 16.39 6.66 -7.20
CA GLY A 43 15.11 7.14 -7.73
C GLY A 43 13.94 6.40 -7.07
N THR A 44 12.73 6.76 -7.47
CA THR A 44 11.53 6.02 -7.07
C THR A 44 11.16 4.98 -8.13
N ASN A 45 10.07 4.27 -7.90
CA ASN A 45 9.43 3.38 -8.85
C ASN A 45 7.90 3.38 -8.65
N PRO A 46 7.12 2.96 -9.66
CA PRO A 46 5.67 2.87 -9.54
C PRO A 46 5.21 1.98 -8.35
N GLU A 47 5.99 0.95 -8.03
CA GLU A 47 5.66 -0.02 -6.99
C GLU A 47 5.65 0.60 -5.58
N GLU A 48 6.60 1.50 -5.27
CA GLU A 48 6.61 2.27 -4.03
C GLU A 48 5.38 3.18 -3.88
N LEU A 49 4.93 3.82 -4.96
CA LEU A 49 3.74 4.67 -4.93
C LEU A 49 2.47 3.85 -4.70
N ILE A 50 2.37 2.66 -5.29
CA ILE A 50 1.28 1.72 -5.03
C ILE A 50 1.34 1.23 -3.58
N ALA A 51 2.52 0.92 -3.07
CA ALA A 51 2.73 0.54 -1.67
C ALA A 51 2.22 1.63 -0.71
N ALA A 52 2.61 2.88 -0.94
CA ALA A 52 2.18 4.03 -0.14
C ALA A 52 0.67 4.23 -0.19
N ALA A 53 0.07 4.15 -1.39
CA ALA A 53 -1.38 4.26 -1.56
C ALA A 53 -2.13 3.15 -0.81
N HIS A 54 -1.66 1.90 -0.90
CA HIS A 54 -2.29 0.77 -0.25
C HIS A 54 -2.16 0.84 1.27
N ALA A 55 -0.96 1.14 1.80
CA ALA A 55 -0.72 1.29 3.23
C ALA A 55 -1.62 2.38 3.83
N GLY A 56 -1.74 3.53 3.15
CA GLY A 56 -2.61 4.62 3.57
C GLY A 56 -4.10 4.24 3.56
N CYS A 57 -4.56 3.60 2.48
CA CYS A 57 -5.94 3.13 2.36
C CYS A 57 -6.30 2.13 3.45
N PHE A 58 -5.44 1.12 3.67
CA PHE A 58 -5.64 0.11 4.70
C PHE A 58 -5.68 0.72 6.11
N SER A 59 -4.73 1.61 6.42
CA SER A 59 -4.68 2.29 7.73
C SER A 59 -5.96 3.07 8.02
N MET A 60 -6.46 3.81 7.02
CA MET A 60 -7.70 4.59 7.16
C MET A 60 -8.93 3.69 7.30
N ALA A 61 -9.02 2.62 6.52
CA ALA A 61 -10.10 1.65 6.62
C ALA A 61 -10.11 0.94 7.98
N LEU A 62 -8.92 0.54 8.49
CA LEU A 62 -8.78 -0.07 9.81
C LEU A 62 -9.25 0.89 10.91
N SER A 63 -8.90 2.17 10.83
CA SER A 63 -9.39 3.19 11.77
C SER A 63 -10.92 3.30 11.76
N ALA A 64 -11.55 3.24 10.58
CA ALA A 64 -13.01 3.31 10.47
C ALA A 64 -13.71 2.10 11.09
N ILE A 65 -13.14 0.90 10.91
CA ILE A 65 -13.65 -0.34 11.49
C ILE A 65 -13.54 -0.31 13.02
N LEU A 66 -12.36 0.05 13.55
CA LEU A 66 -12.16 0.17 15.00
C LEU A 66 -13.09 1.20 15.62
N GLY A 67 -13.24 2.36 14.97
CA GLY A 67 -14.12 3.43 15.43
C GLY A 67 -15.60 3.01 15.47
N SER A 68 -16.03 2.19 14.52
CA SER A 68 -17.38 1.61 14.50
C SER A 68 -17.62 0.63 15.68
N GLY A 69 -16.55 0.04 16.22
CA GLY A 69 -16.54 -0.75 17.44
C GLY A 69 -16.34 0.05 18.73
N GLY A 70 -16.29 1.39 18.67
CA GLY A 70 -16.05 2.25 19.83
C GLY A 70 -14.59 2.34 20.27
N HIS A 71 -13.66 1.83 19.46
CA HIS A 71 -12.23 1.87 19.72
C HIS A 71 -11.55 2.92 18.84
N ILE A 72 -11.11 4.02 19.42
CA ILE A 72 -10.40 5.07 18.66
C ILE A 72 -8.90 4.78 18.73
N PRO A 73 -8.24 4.44 17.60
CA PRO A 73 -6.79 4.24 17.60
C PRO A 73 -6.05 5.56 17.85
N VAL A 74 -4.99 5.50 18.65
CA VAL A 74 -4.04 6.62 18.83
C VAL A 74 -3.06 6.67 17.65
N ARG A 75 -2.65 5.49 17.17
CA ARG A 75 -1.72 5.34 16.05
C ARG A 75 -2.05 4.09 15.26
N ILE A 76 -1.99 4.17 13.93
CA ILE A 76 -1.91 3.03 13.02
C ILE A 76 -0.72 3.28 12.10
N HIS A 77 0.22 2.34 12.07
CA HIS A 77 1.39 2.37 11.22
C HIS A 77 1.40 1.10 10.38
N THR A 78 1.25 1.26 9.07
CA THR A 78 1.24 0.15 8.11
C THR A 78 2.39 0.31 7.13
N VAL A 79 3.17 -0.76 6.96
CA VAL A 79 4.17 -0.90 5.91
C VAL A 79 3.60 -1.83 4.84
N ALA A 80 3.59 -1.39 3.58
CA ALA A 80 3.23 -2.23 2.45
C ALA A 80 4.49 -2.66 1.68
N LYS A 81 4.65 -3.96 1.46
CA LYS A 81 5.75 -4.55 0.69
C LYS A 81 5.22 -5.11 -0.61
N VAL A 82 5.44 -4.38 -1.70
CA VAL A 82 5.00 -4.79 -3.05
C VAL A 82 6.08 -5.67 -3.68
N HIS A 83 5.68 -6.84 -4.17
CA HIS A 83 6.55 -7.80 -4.82
C HIS A 83 6.38 -7.71 -6.33
N LEU A 84 7.42 -7.24 -7.01
CA LEU A 84 7.51 -7.24 -8.46
C LEU A 84 8.17 -8.54 -8.93
N GLY A 85 7.40 -9.39 -9.60
CA GLY A 85 7.87 -10.62 -10.23
C GLY A 85 7.73 -10.58 -11.75
N THR A 86 7.95 -11.72 -12.39
CA THR A 86 7.78 -11.90 -13.83
C THR A 86 6.73 -12.97 -14.11
N SER A 87 5.78 -12.65 -15.00
CA SER A 87 4.83 -13.60 -15.56
C SER A 87 5.07 -13.79 -17.07
N THR A 88 4.28 -14.65 -17.71
CA THR A 88 4.30 -14.82 -19.17
C THR A 88 3.91 -13.55 -19.93
N ALA A 89 3.25 -12.59 -19.27
CA ALA A 89 2.89 -11.29 -19.84
C ALA A 89 3.92 -10.18 -19.55
N GLY A 90 5.01 -10.49 -18.85
CA GLY A 90 6.06 -9.53 -18.46
C GLY A 90 6.08 -9.21 -16.96
N PRO A 91 6.68 -8.07 -16.55
CA PRO A 91 6.73 -7.65 -15.15
C PRO A 91 5.33 -7.54 -14.53
N THR A 92 5.13 -8.11 -13.36
CA THR A 92 3.81 -8.24 -12.72
C THR A 92 3.92 -8.05 -11.22
N LEU A 93 3.00 -7.30 -10.61
CA LEU A 93 2.88 -7.24 -9.15
C LEU A 93 2.21 -8.51 -8.66
N THR A 94 2.99 -9.41 -8.07
CA THR A 94 2.52 -10.74 -7.68
C THR A 94 1.90 -10.77 -6.30
N ARG A 95 2.36 -9.89 -5.39
CA ARG A 95 1.93 -9.85 -3.99
C ARG A 95 2.11 -8.45 -3.40
N ILE A 96 1.25 -8.11 -2.44
CA ILE A 96 1.45 -6.97 -1.54
C ILE A 96 1.27 -7.48 -0.11
N ASP A 97 2.32 -7.47 0.69
CA ASP A 97 2.22 -7.80 2.12
C ASP A 97 2.01 -6.52 2.93
N LEU A 98 1.12 -6.57 3.91
CA LEU A 98 0.88 -5.46 4.83
C LEU A 98 1.34 -5.87 6.22
N GLU A 99 2.23 -5.08 6.81
CA GLU A 99 2.67 -5.21 8.20
C GLU A 99 2.13 -4.01 8.97
N THR A 100 1.23 -4.25 9.93
CA THR A 100 0.54 -3.18 10.65
C THR A 100 0.74 -3.28 12.15
N GLU A 101 1.11 -2.15 12.75
CA GLU A 101 1.10 -1.91 14.18
C GLU A 101 0.05 -0.85 14.53
N ALA A 102 -0.81 -1.13 15.51
CA ALA A 102 -1.81 -0.19 15.97
C ALA A 102 -1.78 -0.04 17.49
N GLU A 103 -1.84 1.21 17.97
CA GLU A 103 -2.02 1.55 19.37
C GLU A 103 -3.48 1.90 19.59
N VAL A 104 -4.21 1.04 20.30
CA VAL A 104 -5.66 1.17 20.49
C VAL A 104 -5.99 0.98 21.98
N PRO A 105 -6.26 2.06 22.72
CA PRO A 105 -6.60 1.97 24.13
C PRO A 105 -7.83 1.08 24.37
N GLY A 106 -7.74 0.23 25.40
CA GLY A 106 -8.86 -0.63 25.82
C GLY A 106 -9.14 -1.82 24.90
N LEU A 107 -8.35 -2.03 23.83
CA LEU A 107 -8.40 -3.26 23.05
C LEU A 107 -7.65 -4.35 23.81
N ALA A 108 -8.37 -5.34 24.35
CA ALA A 108 -7.72 -6.49 24.95
C ALA A 108 -6.91 -7.25 23.87
N PRO A 109 -5.73 -7.81 24.20
CA PRO A 109 -5.03 -8.68 23.28
C PRO A 109 -5.96 -9.82 22.83
N PRO A 110 -5.93 -10.23 21.56
CA PRO A 110 -6.73 -11.35 21.09
C PRO A 110 -6.50 -12.56 22.00
N ARG A 111 -7.58 -13.16 22.51
CA ARG A 111 -7.48 -14.31 23.43
C ARG A 111 -6.72 -15.44 22.73
N GLY A 112 -5.57 -15.82 23.28
CA GLY A 112 -4.83 -17.02 22.87
C GLY A 112 -3.62 -16.81 21.97
N ILE A 113 -3.14 -15.58 21.75
CA ILE A 113 -1.89 -15.32 21.02
C ILE A 113 -0.98 -14.44 21.89
N PRO A 114 0.25 -14.89 22.26
CA PRO A 114 1.20 -14.03 22.95
C PRO A 114 1.60 -12.85 22.02
N ALA A 115 1.59 -11.62 22.55
CA ALA A 115 1.94 -10.41 21.82
C ALA A 115 3.37 -10.47 21.21
N PRO A 116 3.67 -9.78 20.09
CA PRO A 116 2.84 -8.90 19.26
C PRO A 116 2.31 -9.67 18.04
N CYS A 117 1.03 -9.50 17.69
CA CYS A 117 0.46 -10.14 16.51
C CYS A 117 0.66 -9.19 15.30
N PRO A 118 1.58 -9.46 14.35
CA PRO A 118 1.57 -8.76 13.08
C PRO A 118 0.31 -9.19 12.35
N ILE A 119 -0.64 -8.28 12.15
CA ILE A 119 -1.82 -8.54 11.32
C ILE A 119 -1.33 -8.51 9.87
N GLY A 120 -0.64 -9.56 9.44
CA GLY A 120 0.20 -9.53 8.25
C GLY A 120 0.55 -10.91 7.73
N GLU A 121 -0.45 -11.75 7.50
CA GLU A 121 -0.41 -12.70 6.39
C GLU A 121 -1.80 -12.73 5.74
N GLY A 122 -1.83 -12.56 4.42
CA GLY A 122 -3.04 -12.34 3.66
C GLY A 122 -4.06 -13.45 3.78
N ASN A 123 -5.23 -13.12 4.31
CA ASN A 123 -6.50 -13.27 3.62
C ASN A 123 -7.49 -12.35 4.32
N MET A 124 -8.17 -11.49 3.57
CA MET A 124 -9.29 -10.71 4.10
C MET A 124 -10.25 -11.72 4.76
N PRO A 125 -10.55 -11.65 6.08
CA PRO A 125 -11.60 -12.49 6.63
C PRO A 125 -12.85 -12.15 5.82
N ARG A 126 -13.49 -13.15 5.18
CA ARG A 126 -14.77 -12.94 4.53
C ARG A 126 -15.74 -12.43 5.59
N LEU A 127 -15.95 -11.12 5.62
CA LEU A 127 -16.90 -10.48 6.51
C LEU A 127 -18.31 -10.87 6.04
N PRO A 128 -19.14 -11.47 6.90
CA PRO A 128 -20.56 -11.60 6.61
C PRO A 128 -21.15 -10.20 6.70
N GLY A 129 -21.42 -9.54 5.57
CA GLY A 129 -22.06 -8.22 5.62
C GLY A 129 -22.12 -7.40 4.34
N PHE A 130 -21.25 -7.64 3.35
CA PHE A 130 -21.36 -6.99 2.03
C PHE A 130 -22.05 -7.91 1.01
N GLY A 131 -23.24 -8.40 1.40
CA GLY A 131 -24.23 -8.94 0.48
C GLY A 131 -25.28 -7.85 0.27
N GLY A 132 -25.11 -7.05 -0.78
CA GLY A 132 -26.19 -6.21 -1.28
C GLY A 132 -27.38 -7.09 -1.63
N ARG A 133 -28.55 -6.74 -1.11
CA ARG A 133 -29.82 -7.14 -1.73
C ARG A 133 -29.92 -6.39 -3.06
N GLY A 134 -30.09 -7.13 -4.15
CA GLY A 134 -30.27 -6.60 -5.51
C GLY A 134 -29.68 -7.54 -6.53
#